data_AF-A0A9P6H734-F1
#
_entry.id   AF-A0A9P6H734-F1
#
_cell.length_a   1.000
_cell.length_b   1.000
_cell.length_c   1.000
_cell.angle_alpha   90.00
_cell.angle_beta   90.00
_cell.angle_gamma   90.00
#
_symmetry.space_group_name_H-M   'P 1'
#
loop_
_entity.id
_entity.type
_entity.pdbx_description
1 polymer ?
#
loop_
_entity_poly.entity_id
_entity_poly.type
_entity_poly.pdbx_seq_one_letter_code
_entity_poly.pdbx_strand_id
1 'polypeptide(L)'
;MPPLLPPEILDLIANCLHDDTSALKACCLVSKSWISRTRRHLFAQLTLSSRWVDAFPDPTNSPGHHTRTLRIHYKDDIIAASTVAPTLVRHFCNIEELRIVLEGRKRVSLVQLHGLSPTLKYLHLSYVPSPLSEVLDLICSFPLLEDLWLDISPIWRGGNERYFHFTSPKLTGSLHLRGQNCFAMRGLLDFPNGLRFAEIAASCSAEDAKLLVELIARCSDTLESLSVRYYSSGAFPFVHVVGKPLTLLIASTRFSGVLLLFL
;
A
#
# COMPACT_ATOMS: atom_id res chain seq x y z
N MET A 1 45.22 -23.11 -2.74
CA MET A 1 43.88 -22.47 -2.84
C MET A 1 42.86 -23.44 -2.31
N PRO A 2 42.00 -23.05 -1.35
CA PRO A 2 40.88 -23.91 -0.95
C PRO A 2 39.96 -24.14 -2.17
N PRO A 3 39.33 -25.31 -2.29
CA PRO A 3 38.39 -25.59 -3.37
C PRO A 3 37.25 -24.58 -3.34
N LEU A 4 36.95 -23.98 -4.49
CA LEU A 4 35.83 -23.07 -4.64
C LEU A 4 34.54 -23.88 -4.59
N LEU A 5 33.63 -23.53 -3.69
CA LEU A 5 32.28 -24.07 -3.71
C LEU A 5 31.58 -23.63 -5.01
N PRO A 6 30.81 -24.52 -5.65
CA PRO A 6 30.00 -24.14 -6.81
C PRO A 6 29.04 -22.98 -6.48
N PRO A 7 28.81 -22.04 -7.42
CA PRO A 7 27.89 -20.92 -7.26
C PRO A 7 26.51 -21.31 -6.72
N GLU A 8 25.97 -22.43 -7.18
CA GLU A 8 24.65 -22.96 -6.82
C GLU A 8 24.57 -23.33 -5.34
N ILE A 9 25.66 -23.87 -4.79
CA ILE A 9 25.74 -24.21 -3.37
C ILE A 9 25.76 -22.94 -2.52
N LEU A 10 26.47 -21.89 -2.95
CA LEU A 10 26.47 -20.60 -2.26
C LEU A 10 25.08 -19.95 -2.28
N ASP A 11 24.37 -20.05 -3.41
CA ASP A 11 23.00 -19.56 -3.55
C ASP A 11 22.04 -20.32 -2.63
N LEU A 12 22.15 -21.66 -2.55
CA LEU A 12 21.38 -22.47 -1.61
C LEU A 12 21.65 -22.09 -0.15
N ILE A 13 22.92 -21.91 0.24
CA ILE A 13 23.27 -21.50 1.60
C ILE A 13 22.70 -20.10 1.90
N ALA A 14 22.87 -19.13 0.99
CA ALA A 14 22.32 -17.78 1.16
C ALA A 14 20.79 -17.80 1.28
N ASN A 15 20.10 -18.62 0.47
CA ASN A 15 18.67 -18.83 0.56
C ASN A 15 18.27 -19.46 1.91
N CYS A 16 19.03 -20.41 2.46
CA CYS A 16 18.76 -20.97 3.79
C CYS A 16 18.96 -19.96 4.93
N LEU A 17 19.77 -18.91 4.72
CA LEU A 17 20.06 -17.87 5.70
C LEU A 17 19.19 -16.61 5.55
N HIS A 18 18.13 -16.64 4.72
CA HIS A 18 17.34 -15.44 4.41
C HIS A 18 16.75 -14.71 5.64
N ASP A 19 16.45 -15.44 6.71
CA ASP A 19 15.94 -14.87 7.97
C ASP A 19 17.05 -14.46 8.96
N ASP A 20 18.28 -14.96 8.79
CA ASP A 20 19.43 -14.61 9.65
C ASP A 20 20.29 -13.52 9.01
N THR A 21 19.85 -12.27 9.22
CA THR A 21 20.55 -11.07 8.74
C THR A 21 21.99 -10.98 9.28
N SER A 22 22.26 -11.52 10.48
CA SER A 22 23.61 -11.50 11.08
C SER A 22 24.54 -12.46 10.34
N ALA A 23 24.08 -13.69 10.09
CA ALA A 23 24.83 -14.67 9.31
C ALA A 23 25.08 -14.19 7.88
N LEU A 24 24.07 -13.61 7.20
CA LEU A 24 24.24 -13.04 5.85
C LEU A 24 25.30 -11.92 5.83
N LYS A 25 25.32 -11.05 6.83
CA LYS A 25 26.35 -10.01 6.97
C LYS A 25 27.74 -10.62 7.19
N ALA A 26 27.86 -11.65 8.01
CA ALA A 26 29.13 -12.37 8.21
C ALA A 26 29.61 -13.02 6.90
N CYS A 27 28.71 -13.66 6.14
CA CYS A 27 29.00 -14.24 4.83
C CYS A 27 29.54 -13.20 3.83
N CYS A 28 29.02 -11.96 3.84
CA CYS A 28 29.56 -10.87 3.01
C CYS A 28 31.05 -10.60 3.25
N LEU A 29 31.54 -10.84 4.47
CA LEU A 29 32.93 -10.59 4.86
C LEU A 29 33.86 -11.75 4.50
N VAL A 30 33.32 -12.93 4.21
CA VAL A 30 34.11 -14.14 3.88
C VAL A 30 34.76 -14.00 2.51
N SER A 31 34.00 -13.63 1.47
CA SER A 31 34.54 -13.44 0.12
C SER A 31 33.63 -12.60 -0.78
N LYS A 32 34.17 -12.08 -1.89
CA LYS A 32 33.41 -11.32 -2.88
C LYS A 32 32.29 -12.12 -3.56
N SER A 33 32.39 -13.44 -3.64
CA SER A 33 31.36 -14.28 -4.27
C SER A 33 30.06 -14.38 -3.44
N TRP A 34 30.13 -14.08 -2.14
CA TRP A 34 28.96 -14.00 -1.27
C TRP A 34 28.19 -12.70 -1.43
N ILE A 35 28.88 -11.58 -1.73
CA ILE A 35 28.30 -10.23 -1.67
C ILE A 35 27.03 -10.11 -2.51
N SER A 36 27.03 -10.49 -3.78
CA SER A 36 25.83 -10.34 -4.63
C SER A 36 24.65 -11.18 -4.15
N ARG A 37 24.93 -12.37 -3.62
CA ARG A 37 23.94 -13.34 -3.14
C ARG A 37 23.28 -12.88 -1.85
N THR A 38 24.11 -12.51 -0.88
CA THR A 38 23.64 -12.03 0.41
C THR A 38 22.95 -10.67 0.29
N ARG A 39 23.44 -9.75 -0.57
CA ARG A 39 22.79 -8.45 -0.85
C ARG A 39 21.34 -8.62 -1.31
N ARG A 40 21.04 -9.62 -2.13
CA ARG A 40 19.66 -9.92 -2.56
C ARG A 40 18.72 -10.12 -1.37
N HIS A 41 19.16 -10.84 -0.34
CA HIS A 41 18.36 -11.10 0.86
C HIS A 41 18.40 -9.93 1.84
N LEU A 42 19.59 -9.38 2.10
CA LEU A 42 19.80 -8.24 3.01
C LEU A 42 19.01 -6.99 2.59
N PHE A 43 18.79 -6.81 1.30
CA PHE A 43 18.07 -5.66 0.74
C PHE A 43 16.71 -6.03 0.13
N ALA A 44 16.21 -7.25 0.35
CA ALA A 44 14.88 -7.64 -0.12
C ALA A 44 13.78 -6.76 0.48
N GLN A 45 13.97 -6.36 1.74
CA GLN A 45 13.10 -5.43 2.46
C GLN A 45 13.90 -4.20 2.86
N LEU A 46 13.48 -3.03 2.40
CA LEU A 46 14.16 -1.78 2.68
C LEU A 46 13.21 -0.83 3.42
N THR A 47 13.68 -0.28 4.54
CA THR A 47 12.96 0.75 5.28
C THR A 47 13.73 2.06 5.16
N LEU A 48 13.14 3.03 4.46
CA LEU A 48 13.70 4.36 4.26
C LEU A 48 13.14 5.32 5.31
N SER A 49 14.05 5.99 6.01
CA SER A 49 13.77 7.17 6.81
C SER A 49 14.08 8.43 6.00
N SER A 50 13.73 9.61 6.51
CA SER A 50 13.94 10.89 5.82
C SER A 50 15.37 11.19 5.32
N ARG A 51 16.40 10.48 5.80
CA ARG A 51 17.82 10.70 5.46
C ARG A 51 18.41 9.69 4.47
N TRP A 52 17.58 8.88 3.82
CA TRP A 52 18.10 7.79 3.00
C TRP A 52 18.87 8.25 1.74
N VAL A 53 18.55 9.42 1.21
CA VAL A 53 19.23 9.99 0.04
C VAL A 53 20.72 10.21 0.35
N ASP A 54 21.04 10.56 1.59
CA ASP A 54 22.42 10.77 2.05
C ASP A 54 23.21 9.45 2.13
N ALA A 55 22.52 8.32 2.32
CA ALA A 55 23.16 7.01 2.47
C ALA A 55 23.64 6.41 1.13
N PHE A 56 23.04 6.84 0.00
CA PHE A 56 23.32 6.29 -1.32
C PHE A 56 23.48 7.41 -2.37
N PRO A 57 24.59 8.18 -2.32
CA PRO A 57 24.83 9.24 -3.29
C PRO A 57 25.02 8.70 -4.71
N ASP A 58 25.49 7.46 -4.84
CA ASP A 58 25.63 6.77 -6.12
C ASP A 58 24.45 5.81 -6.37
N PRO A 59 23.60 6.11 -7.37
CA PRO A 59 22.45 5.27 -7.72
C PRO A 59 22.83 3.85 -8.18
N THR A 60 24.01 3.65 -8.76
CA THR A 60 24.44 2.33 -9.26
C THR A 60 24.72 1.34 -8.13
N ASN A 61 25.08 1.86 -6.95
CA ASN A 61 25.29 1.08 -5.74
C ASN A 61 24.01 0.95 -4.89
N SER A 62 22.89 1.52 -5.35
CA SER A 62 21.62 1.50 -4.65
C SER A 62 21.13 0.07 -4.40
N PRO A 63 20.60 -0.22 -3.20
CA PRO A 63 19.93 -1.49 -2.92
C PRO A 63 18.61 -1.68 -3.69
N GLY A 64 18.14 -0.65 -4.41
CA GLY A 64 16.81 -0.63 -5.03
C GLY A 64 16.51 -1.79 -5.97
N HIS A 65 17.50 -2.27 -6.73
CA HIS A 65 17.31 -3.36 -7.69
C HIS A 65 17.05 -4.73 -7.01
N HIS A 66 17.42 -4.88 -5.75
CA HIS A 66 17.13 -6.07 -4.93
C HIS A 66 15.87 -5.90 -4.08
N THR A 67 15.35 -4.68 -3.95
CA THR A 67 14.24 -4.36 -3.05
C THR A 67 12.92 -4.83 -3.64
N ARG A 68 12.21 -5.70 -2.92
CA ARG A 68 10.84 -6.15 -3.24
C ARG A 68 9.80 -5.48 -2.35
N THR A 69 10.15 -5.26 -1.09
CA THR A 69 9.29 -4.54 -0.14
C THR A 69 9.97 -3.24 0.25
N LEU A 70 9.35 -2.12 -0.09
CA LEU A 70 9.81 -0.79 0.28
C LEU A 70 8.87 -0.20 1.34
N ARG A 71 9.42 0.17 2.48
CA ARG A 71 8.71 0.89 3.54
C ARG A 71 9.30 2.28 3.66
N ILE A 72 8.46 3.30 3.59
CA ILE A 72 8.86 4.69 3.73
C ILE A 72 8.18 5.25 4.95
N HIS A 73 8.97 5.62 5.95
CA HIS A 73 8.50 6.21 7.20
C HIS A 73 8.98 7.65 7.27
N TYR A 74 8.03 8.59 7.23
CA TYR A 74 8.31 10.00 7.47
C TYR A 74 7.82 10.37 8.85
N LYS A 75 8.73 10.86 9.67
CA LYS A 75 8.46 11.44 10.98
C LYS A 75 8.94 12.89 10.92
N ASP A 76 8.07 13.82 11.31
CA ASP A 76 8.33 15.25 11.53
C ASP A 76 8.15 16.25 10.39
N ASP A 77 7.92 17.49 10.87
CA ASP A 77 7.68 18.76 10.21
C ASP A 77 8.85 19.30 9.37
N ILE A 78 9.81 18.48 8.94
CA ILE A 78 10.91 18.91 8.09
C ILE A 78 10.40 19.03 6.64
N ILE A 79 9.49 19.99 6.40
CA ILE A 79 9.35 20.57 5.07
C ILE A 79 10.56 21.48 4.89
N ALA A 80 11.40 21.15 3.93
CA ALA A 80 11.63 22.07 2.82
C ALA A 80 12.21 21.32 1.62
N ALA A 81 11.38 21.26 0.58
CA ALA A 81 11.77 21.23 -0.83
C ALA A 81 12.69 20.08 -1.30
N SER A 82 12.12 19.25 -2.17
CA SER A 82 12.81 18.70 -3.35
C SER A 82 14.23 18.19 -3.08
N THR A 83 14.44 16.91 -2.88
CA THR A 83 14.45 16.02 -4.04
C THR A 83 14.68 14.63 -3.49
N VAL A 84 13.63 13.79 -3.43
CA VAL A 84 13.91 12.45 -3.93
C VAL A 84 14.24 12.71 -5.38
N ALA A 85 15.52 12.68 -5.73
CA ALA A 85 15.93 12.90 -7.10
C ALA A 85 15.08 11.93 -7.94
N PRO A 86 14.29 12.40 -8.93
CA PRO A 86 13.46 11.53 -9.77
C PRO A 86 14.25 10.35 -10.37
N THR A 87 15.58 10.48 -10.40
CA THR A 87 16.54 9.45 -10.77
C THR A 87 16.57 8.25 -9.82
N LEU A 88 16.37 8.43 -8.50
CA LEU A 88 16.44 7.32 -7.53
C LEU A 88 15.23 6.40 -7.59
N VAL A 89 14.06 6.95 -7.91
CA VAL A 89 12.81 6.20 -8.11
C VAL A 89 12.98 5.12 -9.19
N ARG A 90 13.77 5.40 -10.23
CA ARG A 90 14.04 4.45 -11.33
C ARG A 90 14.80 3.19 -10.89
N HIS A 91 15.48 3.21 -9.75
CA HIS A 91 16.26 2.07 -9.27
C HIS A 91 15.40 1.01 -8.57
N PHE A 92 14.19 1.40 -8.18
CA PHE A 92 13.25 0.58 -7.43
C PHE A 92 12.30 -0.18 -8.36
N CYS A 93 12.83 -0.70 -9.48
CA CYS A 93 12.01 -1.27 -10.55
C CYS A 93 11.32 -2.60 -10.18
N ASN A 94 11.78 -3.33 -9.17
CA ASN A 94 11.30 -4.66 -8.79
C ASN A 94 10.46 -4.69 -7.51
N ILE A 95 9.93 -3.54 -7.08
CA ILE A 95 9.09 -3.49 -5.89
C ILE A 95 7.75 -4.16 -6.18
N GLU A 96 7.38 -5.07 -5.30
CA GLU A 96 6.08 -5.76 -5.29
C GLU A 96 5.18 -5.16 -4.21
N GLU A 97 5.78 -4.60 -3.15
CA GLU A 97 5.08 -4.07 -1.98
C GLU A 97 5.61 -2.69 -1.57
N LEU A 98 4.75 -1.68 -1.57
CA LEU A 98 5.07 -0.31 -1.15
C LEU A 98 4.22 0.06 0.07
N ARG A 99 4.87 0.41 1.17
CA ARG A 99 4.21 0.96 2.37
C ARG A 99 4.72 2.37 2.64
N ILE A 100 3.80 3.30 2.83
CA ILE A 100 4.10 4.70 3.11
C ILE A 100 3.33 5.07 4.37
N VAL A 101 4.08 5.43 5.42
CA VAL A 101 3.53 5.89 6.69
C VAL A 101 4.03 7.31 6.92
N LEU A 102 3.11 8.28 6.91
CA LEU A 102 3.42 9.69 7.08
C LEU A 102 2.93 10.17 8.44
N GLU A 103 3.85 10.35 9.40
CA GLU A 103 3.55 10.95 10.70
C GLU A 103 3.75 12.48 10.61
N GLY A 104 2.66 13.24 10.53
CA GLY A 104 2.72 14.70 10.52
C GLY A 104 1.45 15.37 10.00
N ARG A 105 1.42 16.71 10.03
CA ARG A 105 0.32 17.54 9.47
C ARG A 105 0.68 18.22 8.16
N LYS A 106 1.96 18.19 7.81
CA LYS A 106 2.51 18.89 6.65
C LYS A 106 2.23 18.11 5.38
N ARG A 107 1.74 18.81 4.34
CA ARG A 107 1.41 18.19 3.05
C ARG A 107 2.66 17.61 2.39
N VAL A 108 2.56 16.38 1.91
CA VAL A 108 3.59 15.68 1.16
C VAL A 108 3.10 15.49 -0.27
N SER A 109 3.96 15.75 -1.26
CA SER A 109 3.62 15.43 -2.65
C SER A 109 3.99 13.99 -2.96
N LEU A 110 3.04 13.24 -3.54
CA LEU A 110 3.23 11.83 -3.91
C LEU A 110 3.68 11.66 -5.37
N VAL A 111 3.72 12.75 -6.14
CA VAL A 111 4.04 12.76 -7.57
C VAL A 111 5.40 12.10 -7.87
N GLN A 112 6.35 12.17 -6.95
CA GLN A 112 7.68 11.55 -7.12
C GLN A 112 7.62 10.02 -7.13
N LEU A 113 6.57 9.42 -6.58
CA LEU A 113 6.42 7.97 -6.50
C LEU A 113 5.64 7.41 -7.70
N HIS A 114 5.17 8.26 -8.61
CA HIS A 114 4.47 7.83 -9.80
C HIS A 114 5.39 6.99 -10.69
N GLY A 115 4.92 5.80 -11.06
CA GLY A 115 5.68 4.88 -11.92
C GLY A 115 6.94 4.30 -11.24
N LEU A 116 6.99 4.30 -9.91
CA LEU A 116 8.13 3.80 -9.12
C LEU A 116 8.46 2.33 -9.42
N SER A 117 7.45 1.48 -9.61
CA SER A 117 7.66 0.13 -10.10
C SER A 117 6.47 -0.37 -10.91
N PRO A 118 6.70 -0.93 -12.12
CA PRO A 118 5.64 -1.56 -12.89
C PRO A 118 5.19 -2.90 -12.29
N THR A 119 5.96 -3.48 -11.35
CA THR A 119 5.66 -4.78 -10.72
C THR A 119 4.90 -4.65 -9.40
N LEU A 120 4.52 -3.43 -9.00
CA LEU A 120 3.88 -3.19 -7.72
C LEU A 120 2.49 -3.86 -7.66
N LYS A 121 2.29 -4.72 -6.65
CA LYS A 121 1.05 -5.45 -6.41
C LYS A 121 0.33 -5.00 -5.15
N TYR A 122 1.07 -4.56 -4.14
CA TYR A 122 0.52 -4.12 -2.86
C TYR A 122 0.92 -2.68 -2.55
N LEU A 123 -0.07 -1.83 -2.27
CA LEU A 123 0.14 -0.43 -1.85
C LEU A 123 -0.55 -0.17 -0.51
N HIS A 124 0.21 0.32 0.46
CA HIS A 124 -0.31 0.75 1.76
C HIS A 124 0.06 2.21 2.02
N LEU A 125 -0.97 3.05 2.12
CA LEU A 125 -0.88 4.46 2.48
C LEU A 125 -1.51 4.67 3.86
N SER A 126 -0.73 5.17 4.81
CA SER A 126 -1.20 5.46 6.17
C SER A 126 -0.84 6.88 6.59
N TYR A 127 -1.85 7.58 7.13
CA TYR A 127 -1.78 8.96 7.64
C TYR A 127 -1.31 9.98 6.61
N VAL A 128 -1.57 9.76 5.31
CA VAL A 128 -1.03 10.60 4.24
C VAL A 128 -1.76 11.95 4.14
N PRO A 129 -1.11 13.10 4.40
CA PRO A 129 -1.71 14.43 4.31
C PRO A 129 -1.57 15.00 2.89
N SER A 130 -1.91 14.24 1.85
CA SER A 130 -1.84 14.68 0.44
C SER A 130 -3.23 15.15 -0.04
N PRO A 131 -3.40 15.58 -1.31
CA PRO A 131 -4.67 15.62 -2.03
C PRO A 131 -5.08 14.26 -2.60
N LEU A 132 -6.36 14.08 -2.96
CA LEU A 132 -6.95 12.77 -3.16
C LEU A 132 -6.70 12.43 -4.61
N SER A 133 -6.79 13.43 -5.48
CA SER A 133 -6.17 13.42 -6.79
C SER A 133 -4.76 12.84 -6.73
N GLU A 134 -3.83 13.37 -5.93
CA GLU A 134 -2.46 12.83 -5.86
C GLU A 134 -2.42 11.36 -5.39
N VAL A 135 -3.30 10.95 -4.47
CA VAL A 135 -3.40 9.54 -4.02
C VAL A 135 -3.95 8.63 -5.13
N LEU A 136 -5.00 9.06 -5.83
CA LEU A 136 -5.61 8.31 -6.93
C LEU A 136 -4.67 8.24 -8.13
N ASP A 137 -4.01 9.34 -8.48
CA ASP A 137 -2.97 9.40 -9.51
C ASP A 137 -1.86 8.39 -9.20
N LEU A 138 -1.42 8.34 -7.94
CA LEU A 138 -0.43 7.37 -7.49
C LEU A 138 -0.94 5.93 -7.67
N ILE A 139 -2.16 5.62 -7.20
CA ILE A 139 -2.79 4.29 -7.35
C ILE A 139 -2.84 3.90 -8.84
N CYS A 140 -3.28 4.81 -9.70
CA CYS A 140 -3.42 4.57 -11.14
C CYS A 140 -2.09 4.46 -11.89
N SER A 141 -0.98 4.89 -11.28
CA SER A 141 0.36 4.73 -11.86
C SER A 141 0.88 3.29 -11.82
N PHE A 142 0.17 2.37 -11.15
CA PHE A 142 0.60 0.98 -10.94
C PHE A 142 -0.36 -0.02 -11.60
N PRO A 143 -0.14 -0.41 -12.88
CA PRO A 143 -1.10 -1.20 -13.64
C PRO A 143 -1.32 -2.64 -13.10
N LEU A 144 -0.35 -3.16 -12.35
CA LEU A 144 -0.41 -4.50 -11.73
C LEU A 144 -0.86 -4.47 -10.26
N LEU A 145 -1.36 -3.33 -9.77
CA LEU A 145 -1.80 -3.21 -8.38
C LEU A 145 -3.04 -4.09 -8.14
N GLU A 146 -2.92 -4.96 -7.14
CA GLU A 146 -3.92 -5.96 -6.73
C GLU A 146 -4.50 -5.60 -5.36
N ASP A 147 -3.64 -5.31 -4.38
CA ASP A 147 -4.00 -5.01 -3.00
C ASP A 147 -3.80 -3.52 -2.66
N LEU A 148 -4.76 -2.96 -1.95
CA LEU A 148 -4.79 -1.56 -1.57
C LEU A 148 -5.18 -1.40 -0.11
N TRP A 149 -4.33 -0.74 0.67
CA TRP A 149 -4.59 -0.36 2.05
C TRP A 149 -4.54 1.16 2.19
N LEU A 150 -5.66 1.77 2.54
CA LEU A 150 -5.82 3.21 2.76
C LEU A 150 -6.24 3.46 4.20
N ASP A 151 -5.36 4.12 4.97
CA ASP A 151 -5.65 4.63 6.30
C ASP A 151 -5.51 6.16 6.27
N ILE A 152 -6.58 6.84 5.85
CA ILE A 152 -6.55 8.25 5.48
C ILE A 152 -7.17 9.11 6.60
N SER A 153 -6.40 10.11 7.04
CA SER A 153 -6.79 11.06 8.10
C SER A 153 -7.74 12.13 7.58
N PRO A 154 -8.76 12.60 8.30
CA PRO A 154 -9.85 13.46 7.82
C PRO A 154 -9.50 14.93 7.50
N ILE A 155 -8.21 15.27 7.35
CA ILE A 155 -7.75 16.66 7.16
C ILE A 155 -8.16 17.23 5.77
N TRP A 156 -8.82 16.42 4.95
CA TRP A 156 -9.35 16.70 3.62
C TRP A 156 -10.51 17.68 3.60
N ARG A 157 -10.22 18.99 3.58
CA ARG A 157 -11.25 20.00 3.29
C ARG A 157 -11.23 20.41 1.82
N GLY A 158 -12.14 19.81 1.05
CA GLY A 158 -13.03 20.53 0.15
C GLY A 158 -12.42 21.34 -1.00
N GLY A 159 -11.52 20.75 -1.78
CA GLY A 159 -11.31 21.18 -3.16
C GLY A 159 -12.33 20.51 -4.08
N ASN A 160 -13.06 21.27 -4.90
CA ASN A 160 -13.81 20.73 -6.04
C ASN A 160 -12.83 20.29 -7.14
N GLU A 161 -11.98 19.30 -6.84
CA GLU A 161 -11.00 18.78 -7.78
C GLU A 161 -11.72 17.97 -8.84
N ARG A 162 -11.53 18.36 -10.11
CA ARG A 162 -12.01 17.59 -11.26
C ARG A 162 -11.06 16.41 -11.45
N TYR A 163 -11.59 15.20 -11.41
CA TYR A 163 -10.81 13.99 -11.61
C TYR A 163 -10.44 13.83 -13.09
N PHE A 164 -9.21 13.39 -13.35
CA PHE A 164 -8.72 13.10 -14.70
C PHE A 164 -9.12 11.70 -15.15
N HIS A 165 -9.06 11.43 -16.46
CA HIS A 165 -9.31 10.09 -17.00
C HIS A 165 -8.16 9.16 -16.64
N PHE A 166 -8.36 8.33 -15.63
CA PHE A 166 -7.37 7.36 -15.19
C PHE A 166 -7.53 6.02 -15.91
N THR A 167 -6.40 5.40 -16.24
CA THR A 167 -6.36 3.95 -16.47
C THR A 167 -6.48 3.28 -15.11
N SER A 168 -7.63 2.66 -14.84
CA SER A 168 -7.82 1.92 -13.58
C SER A 168 -6.91 0.70 -13.52
N PRO A 169 -6.18 0.47 -12.41
CA PRO A 169 -5.54 -0.81 -12.17
C PRO A 169 -6.57 -1.92 -12.02
N LYS A 170 -6.11 -3.18 -12.08
CA LYS A 170 -7.00 -4.35 -12.02
C LYS A 170 -7.71 -4.49 -10.67
N LEU A 171 -7.03 -4.15 -9.56
CA LEU A 171 -7.60 -4.13 -8.20
C LEU A 171 -8.39 -5.40 -7.86
N THR A 172 -7.75 -6.55 -8.06
CA THR A 172 -8.38 -7.88 -7.87
C THR A 172 -8.14 -8.52 -6.52
N GLY A 173 -7.24 -7.96 -5.70
CA GLY A 173 -6.88 -8.49 -4.39
C GLY A 173 -7.77 -7.93 -3.29
N SER A 174 -7.13 -7.38 -2.25
CA SER A 174 -7.76 -6.94 -1.02
C SER A 174 -7.82 -5.43 -0.93
N LEU A 175 -8.98 -4.89 -0.53
CA LEU A 175 -9.16 -3.47 -0.21
C LEU A 175 -9.33 -3.30 1.30
N HIS A 176 -8.39 -2.61 1.93
CA HIS A 176 -8.46 -2.23 3.34
C HIS A 176 -8.67 -0.71 3.47
N LEU A 177 -9.80 -0.31 4.05
CA LEU A 177 -10.13 1.09 4.30
C LEU A 177 -10.20 1.33 5.81
N ARG A 178 -9.36 2.21 6.35
CA ARG A 178 -9.37 2.58 7.77
C ARG A 178 -9.51 4.08 7.99
N GLY A 179 -10.33 4.49 8.96
CA GLY A 179 -10.65 5.91 9.22
C GLY A 179 -11.76 6.47 8.34
N GLN A 180 -11.77 7.80 8.14
CA GLN A 180 -12.80 8.51 7.37
C GLN A 180 -12.49 8.45 5.87
N ASN A 181 -12.99 7.42 5.21
CA ASN A 181 -12.64 7.10 3.82
C ASN A 181 -13.69 7.52 2.78
N CYS A 182 -14.69 8.35 3.11
CA CYS A 182 -15.71 8.75 2.13
C CYS A 182 -15.12 9.30 0.84
N PHE A 183 -14.09 10.13 0.94
CA PHE A 183 -13.43 10.73 -0.21
C PHE A 183 -12.72 9.65 -1.05
N ALA A 184 -11.95 8.76 -0.42
CA ALA A 184 -11.30 7.66 -1.11
C ALA A 184 -12.31 6.72 -1.77
N MET A 185 -13.39 6.36 -1.09
CA MET A 185 -14.45 5.53 -1.66
C MET A 185 -15.11 6.18 -2.87
N ARG A 186 -15.41 7.49 -2.83
CA ARG A 186 -15.92 8.22 -4.01
C ARG A 186 -14.93 8.16 -5.17
N GLY A 187 -13.66 8.46 -4.91
CA GLY A 187 -12.62 8.40 -5.94
C GLY A 187 -12.46 7.02 -6.57
N LEU A 188 -12.55 5.97 -5.76
CA LEU A 188 -12.53 4.57 -6.24
C LEU A 188 -13.78 4.22 -7.05
N LEU A 189 -14.97 4.67 -6.63
CA LEU A 189 -16.23 4.44 -7.34
C LEU A 189 -16.26 5.09 -8.73
N ASP A 190 -15.48 6.14 -8.94
CA ASP A 190 -15.37 6.86 -10.21
C ASP A 190 -14.45 6.14 -11.23
N PHE A 191 -13.85 4.99 -10.88
CA PHE A 191 -12.98 4.25 -11.81
C PHE A 191 -13.77 3.65 -12.99
N PRO A 192 -13.34 3.88 -14.24
CA PRO A 192 -14.15 3.59 -15.44
C PRO A 192 -14.34 2.08 -15.71
N ASN A 193 -13.44 1.23 -15.21
CA ASN A 193 -13.47 -0.21 -15.49
C ASN A 193 -14.14 -1.03 -14.37
N GLY A 194 -14.81 -0.37 -13.44
CA GLY A 194 -15.34 -1.00 -12.24
C GLY A 194 -14.26 -1.40 -11.23
N LEU A 195 -14.70 -1.89 -10.08
CA LEU A 195 -13.85 -2.37 -8.99
C LEU A 195 -14.06 -3.87 -8.84
N ARG A 196 -12.99 -4.63 -8.63
CA ARG A 196 -13.02 -6.10 -8.72
C ARG A 196 -12.34 -6.79 -7.53
N PHE A 197 -12.39 -6.17 -6.35
CA PHE A 197 -11.73 -6.70 -5.17
C PHE A 197 -12.37 -8.02 -4.73
N ALA A 198 -11.52 -9.00 -4.38
CA ALA A 198 -11.93 -10.27 -3.78
C ALA A 198 -12.21 -10.13 -2.28
N GLU A 199 -11.50 -9.23 -1.60
CA GLU A 199 -11.69 -8.98 -0.17
C GLU A 199 -11.89 -7.49 0.11
N ILE A 200 -12.89 -7.15 0.93
CA ILE A 200 -13.08 -5.77 1.41
C ILE A 200 -13.11 -5.78 2.93
N ALA A 201 -12.17 -5.07 3.54
CA ALA A 201 -12.14 -4.79 4.96
C ALA A 201 -12.21 -3.28 5.20
N ALA A 202 -13.37 -2.78 5.64
CA ALA A 202 -13.58 -1.35 5.81
C ALA A 202 -13.96 -1.00 7.24
N SER A 203 -13.40 0.09 7.77
CA SER A 203 -13.98 0.81 8.90
C SER A 203 -14.67 2.07 8.40
N CYS A 204 -15.92 2.29 8.79
CA CYS A 204 -16.69 3.44 8.29
C CYS A 204 -17.60 4.06 9.37
N SER A 205 -17.91 5.34 9.20
CA SER A 205 -18.93 6.02 9.97
C SER A 205 -20.33 5.76 9.38
N ALA A 206 -21.40 6.15 10.09
CA ALA A 206 -22.76 6.07 9.56
C ALA A 206 -22.96 6.90 8.27
N GLU A 207 -22.25 8.03 8.15
CA GLU A 207 -22.31 8.90 6.96
C GLU A 207 -21.70 8.24 5.73
N ASP A 208 -20.71 7.37 5.96
CA ASP A 208 -19.95 6.66 4.93
C ASP A 208 -20.66 5.38 4.45
N ALA A 209 -21.66 4.91 5.20
CA ALA A 209 -22.32 3.62 4.97
C ALA A 209 -22.93 3.52 3.56
N LYS A 210 -23.52 4.60 3.05
CA LYS A 210 -24.10 4.61 1.70
C LYS A 210 -23.04 4.36 0.62
N LEU A 211 -21.87 5.01 0.73
CA LEU A 211 -20.78 4.86 -0.22
C LEU A 211 -20.16 3.47 -0.13
N LEU A 212 -20.02 2.93 1.09
CA LEU A 212 -19.52 1.58 1.29
C LEU A 212 -20.45 0.54 0.66
N VAL A 213 -21.78 0.69 0.81
CA VAL A 213 -22.76 -0.19 0.17
C VAL A 213 -22.64 -0.11 -1.36
N GLU A 214 -22.47 1.08 -1.92
CA GLU A 214 -22.26 1.25 -3.36
C GLU A 214 -20.96 0.57 -3.84
N LEU A 215 -19.88 0.74 -3.09
CA LEU A 215 -18.58 0.11 -3.36
C LEU A 215 -18.68 -1.42 -3.32
N ILE A 216 -19.35 -1.98 -2.31
CA ILE A 216 -19.62 -3.42 -2.20
C ILE A 216 -20.46 -3.90 -3.38
N ALA A 217 -21.53 -3.17 -3.75
CA ALA A 217 -22.37 -3.53 -4.88
C ALA A 217 -21.58 -3.58 -6.20
N ARG A 218 -20.62 -2.66 -6.39
CA ARG A 218 -19.72 -2.64 -7.55
C ARG A 218 -18.76 -3.84 -7.62
N CYS A 219 -18.39 -4.42 -6.48
CA CYS A 219 -17.50 -5.59 -6.41
C CYS A 219 -18.26 -6.91 -6.21
N SER A 220 -19.60 -6.90 -6.26
CA SER A 220 -20.42 -8.03 -5.81
C SER A 220 -20.22 -9.33 -6.56
N ASP A 221 -19.76 -9.27 -7.82
CA ASP A 221 -19.44 -10.43 -8.66
C ASP A 221 -18.07 -11.05 -8.34
N THR A 222 -17.17 -10.29 -7.71
CA THR A 222 -15.81 -10.73 -7.36
C THR A 222 -15.58 -10.91 -5.86
N LEU A 223 -16.48 -10.40 -5.02
CA LEU A 223 -16.28 -10.34 -3.58
C LEU A 223 -16.45 -11.71 -2.91
N GLU A 224 -15.37 -12.23 -2.35
CA GLU A 224 -15.31 -13.50 -1.61
C GLU A 224 -15.37 -13.29 -0.10
N SER A 225 -14.86 -12.15 0.40
CA SER A 225 -14.76 -11.83 1.82
C SER A 225 -15.13 -10.37 2.10
N LEU A 226 -15.98 -10.15 3.10
CA LEU A 226 -16.37 -8.82 3.54
C LEU A 226 -16.27 -8.71 5.07
N SER A 227 -15.54 -7.70 5.54
CA SER A 227 -15.42 -7.34 6.95
C SER A 227 -15.67 -5.83 7.12
N VAL A 228 -16.82 -5.48 7.68
CA VAL A 228 -17.16 -4.06 7.96
C VAL A 228 -17.12 -3.80 9.45
N ARG A 229 -16.45 -2.72 9.84
CA ARG A 229 -16.37 -2.22 11.23
C ARG A 229 -16.97 -0.82 11.30
N TYR A 230 -18.09 -0.68 11.99
CA TYR A 230 -18.66 0.63 12.24
C TYR A 230 -18.02 1.28 13.47
N TYR A 231 -17.60 2.53 13.34
CA TYR A 231 -17.28 3.35 14.50
C TYR A 231 -18.35 4.43 14.62
N SER A 232 -19.12 4.39 15.70
CA SER A 232 -19.87 5.56 16.14
C SER A 232 -18.88 6.56 16.73
N SER A 233 -19.09 7.85 16.48
CA SER A 233 -18.37 8.93 17.17
C SER A 233 -18.65 9.00 18.69
N GLY A 234 -19.21 7.94 19.27
CA GLY A 234 -19.46 7.72 20.69
C GLY A 234 -19.23 6.26 21.07
N ALA A 235 -18.99 6.00 22.36
CA ALA A 235 -18.61 4.70 22.92
C ALA A 235 -19.70 3.61 22.74
N PHE A 236 -19.66 2.87 21.63
CA PHE A 236 -20.46 1.65 21.45
C PHE A 236 -19.58 0.48 20.95
N PRO A 237 -19.99 -0.77 21.23
CA PRO A 237 -19.18 -1.95 20.97
C PRO A 237 -19.17 -2.37 19.50
N PHE A 238 -18.11 -3.09 19.15
CA PHE A 238 -17.78 -3.56 17.80
C PHE A 238 -18.76 -4.63 17.31
N VAL A 239 -19.16 -4.55 16.03
CA VAL A 239 -19.83 -5.64 15.32
C VAL A 239 -18.84 -6.19 14.29
N HIS A 240 -18.51 -7.48 14.38
CA HIS A 240 -17.69 -8.18 13.40
C HIS A 240 -18.61 -9.06 12.56
N VAL A 241 -18.76 -8.72 11.28
CA VAL A 241 -19.49 -9.56 10.33
C VAL A 241 -18.44 -10.33 9.52
N VAL A 242 -18.51 -11.66 9.54
CA VAL A 242 -17.75 -12.52 8.61
C VAL A 242 -18.78 -13.35 7.86
N GLY A 243 -18.91 -13.17 6.56
CA GLY A 243 -19.87 -13.92 5.75
C GLY A 243 -19.32 -14.27 4.36
N LYS A 244 -19.61 -15.50 3.91
CA LYS A 244 -19.52 -15.95 2.50
C LYS A 244 -20.88 -15.70 1.80
N PRO A 245 -20.95 -15.74 0.45
CA PRO A 245 -21.56 -14.70 -0.35
C PRO A 245 -23.02 -14.45 0.06
N LEU A 246 -23.27 -13.25 0.56
CA LEU A 246 -24.53 -12.86 1.15
C LEU A 246 -25.52 -12.44 0.08
N THR A 247 -26.72 -12.99 0.16
CA THR A 247 -27.91 -12.35 -0.41
C THR A 247 -28.17 -11.10 0.42
N LEU A 248 -27.59 -9.98 0.00
CA LEU A 248 -27.59 -8.72 0.73
C LEU A 248 -29.00 -8.09 0.66
N LEU A 249 -29.88 -8.46 1.59
CA LEU A 249 -31.20 -7.85 1.74
C LEU A 249 -31.03 -6.49 2.44
N ILE A 250 -30.87 -5.43 1.66
CA ILE A 250 -30.87 -4.05 2.15
C ILE A 250 -32.31 -3.68 2.53
N ALA A 251 -32.73 -3.99 3.75
CA ALA A 251 -33.99 -3.50 4.29
C ALA A 251 -33.85 -2.01 4.63
N SER A 252 -34.43 -1.15 3.80
CA SER A 252 -34.62 0.28 4.08
C SER A 252 -35.71 0.46 5.15
N THR A 253 -35.37 0.31 6.42
CA THR A 253 -36.27 0.66 7.53
C THR A 253 -36.06 2.12 7.90
N ARG A 254 -37.09 2.95 7.65
CA ARG A 254 -37.21 4.32 8.13
C ARG A 254 -37.32 4.35 9.67
N PHE A 255 -36.25 4.10 10.42
CA PHE A 255 -36.09 4.49 11.84
C PHE A 255 -34.64 4.25 12.29
N SER A 256 -33.88 5.34 12.50
CA SER A 256 -32.66 5.56 13.32
C SER A 256 -31.57 4.49 13.58
N GLY A 257 -31.58 3.33 12.93
CA GLY A 257 -30.53 2.32 13.10
C GLY A 257 -30.58 1.34 11.96
N VAL A 258 -29.60 1.41 11.06
CA VAL A 258 -29.44 0.41 10.00
C VAL A 258 -28.95 -0.87 10.68
N LEU A 259 -29.86 -1.83 10.89
CA LEU A 259 -29.52 -3.19 11.23
C LEU A 259 -29.30 -3.95 9.90
N LEU A 260 -28.04 -4.26 9.58
CA LEU A 260 -27.75 -5.21 8.49
C LEU A 260 -28.16 -6.60 8.98
N LEU A 261 -29.35 -7.05 8.56
CA LEU A 261 -29.79 -8.42 8.75
C LEU A 261 -29.18 -9.29 7.65
N PHE A 262 -28.32 -10.21 8.06
CA PHE A 262 -27.83 -11.30 7.24
C PHE A 262 -28.74 -12.51 7.49
N LEU A 263 -29.40 -13.02 6.45
CA LEU A 263 -30.11 -14.31 6.47
C LEU A 263 -29.16 -15.41 5.98
#